data_AF-A0A536VHI6-F1
#
_entry.id   AF-A0A536VHI6-F1
#
_cell.length_a   1.000
_cell.length_b   1.000
_cell.length_c   1.000
_cell.angle_alpha   90.00
_cell.angle_beta   90.00
_cell.angle_gamma   90.00
#
_symmetry.space_group_name_H-M   'P 1'
#
loop_
_entity.id
_entity.type
_entity.pdbx_description
1 polymer ?
#
loop_
_entity_poly.entity_id
_entity_poly.type
_entity_poly.pdbx_seq_one_letter_code
_entity_poly.pdbx_strand_id
1 'polypeptide(L)'
;MRIEKFAVALATLLTAGIAMADINIGVTLSATGPAASLGIPEKNTLEMIGSPTIGGQKLNFIVLDDKSDTTEAVKNTRKLISE
;
A
#
# COMPACT_ATOMS: atom_id res chain seq x y z
N MET A 1 -21.99 10.82 40.56
CA MET A 1 -21.55 9.45 40.23
C MET A 1 -22.22 8.75 39.05
N ARG A 2 -23.54 8.87 38.78
CA ARG A 2 -24.18 8.14 37.64
C ARG A 2 -24.07 8.90 36.30
N ILE A 3 -24.16 10.23 36.33
CA ILE A 3 -24.06 11.10 35.15
C ILE A 3 -22.61 11.25 34.66
N GLU A 4 -21.63 11.29 35.58
CA GLU A 4 -20.21 11.35 35.24
C GLU A 4 -19.74 10.10 34.49
N LYS A 5 -20.27 8.93 34.85
CA LYS A 5 -20.00 7.67 34.13
C LYS A 5 -20.56 7.69 32.71
N PHE A 6 -21.70 8.34 32.48
CA PHE A 6 -22.28 8.53 31.16
C PHE A 6 -21.50 9.54 30.32
N ALA A 7 -21.00 10.62 30.93
CA ALA A 7 -20.15 11.60 30.24
C ALA A 7 -18.83 10.99 29.76
N VAL A 8 -18.19 10.15 30.58
CA VAL A 8 -16.96 9.44 30.20
C VAL A 8 -17.21 8.43 29.07
N ALA A 9 -18.34 7.71 29.10
CA ALA A 9 -18.69 6.76 28.04
C ALA A 9 -19.01 7.44 26.69
N LEU A 10 -19.58 8.64 26.70
CA LEU A 10 -19.82 9.41 25.48
C LEU A 10 -18.51 10.01 24.92
N ALA A 11 -17.60 10.42 25.80
CA ALA A 11 -16.28 10.91 25.41
C ALA A 11 -15.42 9.85 24.72
N THR A 12 -15.48 8.58 25.16
CA THR A 12 -14.73 7.48 24.51
C THR A 12 -15.28 7.12 23.13
N LEU A 13 -16.60 7.21 22.92
CA LEU A 13 -17.23 7.01 21.60
C LEU A 13 -16.80 8.06 20.57
N LEU A 14 -16.57 9.30 21.00
CA LEU A 14 -16.10 10.40 20.12
C LEU A 14 -14.63 10.24 19.71
N THR A 15 -13.86 9.39 20.38
CA THR A 15 -12.45 9.08 20.03
C THR A 15 -12.30 7.86 19.10
N ALA A 16 -13.40 7.24 18.68
CA ALA A 16 -13.39 6.24 17.62
C ALA A 16 -13.13 6.93 16.27
N GLY A 17 -11.89 7.38 16.06
CA GLY A 17 -11.45 7.98 14.83
C GLY A 17 -11.68 7.03 13.65
N ILE A 18 -12.06 7.61 12.51
CA ILE A 18 -12.07 6.91 11.23
C ILE A 18 -10.67 6.35 11.03
N ALA A 19 -10.54 5.01 11.05
CA ALA A 19 -9.28 4.34 10.77
C ALA A 19 -8.91 4.62 9.30
N MET A 20 -8.19 5.72 9.07
CA MET A 20 -7.54 6.01 7.80
C MET A 20 -6.35 5.07 7.69
N ALA A 21 -6.59 3.82 7.29
CA ALA A 21 -5.51 2.90 7.01
C ALA A 21 -4.88 3.30 5.66
N ASP A 22 -3.58 3.57 5.67
CA ASP A 22 -2.80 3.67 4.44
C ASP A 22 -2.81 2.32 3.73
N ILE A 23 -3.07 2.33 2.42
CA ILE A 23 -3.13 1.11 1.61
C ILE A 23 -1.77 0.93 0.95
N ASN A 24 -1.04 -0.11 1.34
CA ASN A 24 0.23 -0.47 0.70
C ASN A 24 -0.04 -1.39 -0.49
N ILE A 25 0.41 -0.98 -1.68
CA ILE A 25 0.30 -1.76 -2.91
C ILE A 25 1.71 -2.18 -3.33
N GLY A 26 2.04 -3.45 -3.10
CA GLY A 26 3.26 -4.07 -3.59
C GLY A 26 3.16 -4.40 -5.08
N VAL A 27 4.11 -3.95 -5.88
CA VAL A 27 4.20 -4.26 -7.31
C VAL A 27 5.58 -4.84 -7.61
N THR A 28 5.61 -6.05 -8.18
CA THR A 28 6.82 -6.63 -8.77
C THR A 28 6.73 -6.46 -10.28
N LEU A 29 7.77 -5.90 -10.89
CA LEU A 29 7.82 -5.67 -12.34
C LEU A 29 9.23 -5.89 -12.87
N SER A 30 9.34 -6.22 -14.16
CA SER A 30 10.64 -6.40 -14.81
C SER A 30 11.15 -5.06 -15.34
N ALA A 31 11.75 -4.24 -14.49
CA ALA A 31 12.37 -2.98 -14.92
C ALA A 31 13.72 -3.22 -15.61
N THR A 32 14.34 -4.39 -15.38
CA THR A 32 15.60 -4.79 -16.01
C THR A 32 15.51 -6.21 -16.61
N GLY A 33 16.47 -6.54 -17.47
CA GLY A 33 16.54 -7.83 -18.16
C GLY A 33 15.79 -7.86 -19.51
N PRO A 34 15.58 -9.05 -20.10
CA PRO A 34 14.96 -9.21 -21.42
C PRO A 34 13.54 -8.63 -21.53
N ALA A 35 12.77 -8.63 -20.44
CA ALA A 35 11.42 -8.11 -20.39
C ALA A 35 11.33 -6.62 -19.98
N ALA A 36 12.47 -5.92 -19.87
CA ALA A 36 12.53 -4.50 -19.47
C ALA A 36 11.65 -3.59 -20.33
N SER A 37 11.50 -3.89 -21.62
CA SER A 37 10.65 -3.13 -22.52
C SER A 37 9.17 -3.10 -22.11
N LEU A 38 8.71 -4.07 -21.30
CA LEU A 38 7.35 -4.13 -20.77
C LEU A 38 7.27 -3.53 -19.36
N GLY A 39 8.23 -3.85 -18.48
CA GLY A 39 8.18 -3.35 -17.10
C GLY A 39 8.53 -1.86 -16.95
N ILE A 40 9.33 -1.28 -17.84
CA ILE A 40 9.59 0.18 -17.86
C ILE A 40 8.30 1.00 -18.08
N PRO A 41 7.48 0.75 -19.12
CA PRO A 41 6.23 1.48 -19.29
C PRO A 41 5.21 1.21 -18.17
N GLU A 42 5.20 0.00 -17.59
CA GLU A 42 4.39 -0.30 -16.40
C GLU A 42 4.79 0.56 -15.19
N LYS A 43 6.09 0.63 -14.88
CA LYS A 43 6.62 1.48 -13.80
C LYS A 43 6.30 2.96 -14.01
N ASN A 44 6.52 3.47 -15.22
CA ASN A 44 6.24 4.86 -15.55
C ASN A 44 4.75 5.18 -15.41
N THR A 45 3.87 4.24 -15.76
CA THR A 45 2.42 4.41 -15.59
C THR A 45 2.04 4.50 -14.12
N LEU A 46 2.65 3.70 -13.25
CA LEU A 46 2.44 3.79 -11.79
C LEU A 46 2.89 5.14 -11.23
N GLU A 47 4.01 5.68 -11.71
CA GLU A 47 4.47 7.03 -11.33
C GLU A 47 3.51 8.12 -11.84
N MET A 48 2.93 7.95 -13.03
CA MET A 48 1.94 8.87 -13.61
C MET A 48 0.58 8.83 -12.92
N ILE A 49 0.18 7.67 -12.38
CA ILE A 49 -1.02 7.51 -11.55
C ILE A 49 -0.91 8.34 -10.25
N GLY A 50 0.31 8.65 -9.79
CA GLY A 50 0.59 9.55 -8.68
C GLY A 50 0.36 8.90 -7.30
N SER A 51 -0.19 9.68 -6.35
CA SER A 51 -0.69 9.19 -5.06
C SER A 51 -2.23 9.21 -5.07
N PRO A 52 -2.90 8.24 -5.72
CA PRO A 52 -4.35 8.18 -5.70
C PRO A 52 -4.80 8.00 -4.26
N THR A 53 -5.86 8.71 -3.91
CA THR A 53 -6.66 8.32 -2.77
C THR A 53 -7.81 7.48 -3.28
N ILE A 54 -7.97 6.26 -2.77
CA ILE A 54 -9.14 5.43 -3.04
C ILE A 54 -9.97 5.42 -1.76
N GLY A 55 -11.23 5.86 -1.85
CA GLY A 55 -12.12 5.93 -0.68
C GLY A 55 -11.61 6.85 0.44
N GLY A 56 -10.79 7.86 0.13
CA GLY A 56 -10.17 8.75 1.12
C GLY A 56 -8.93 8.18 1.80
N GLN A 57 -8.48 6.97 1.42
CA GLN A 57 -7.25 6.34 1.93
C GLN A 57 -6.09 6.55 0.97
N LYS A 58 -4.91 6.86 1.50
CA LYS A 58 -3.71 7.08 0.70
C LYS A 58 -3.14 5.75 0.22
N LEU A 59 -2.81 5.67 -1.07
CA LEU A 59 -2.06 4.55 -1.63
C LEU A 59 -0.55 4.79 -1.49
N ASN A 60 0.18 3.79 -0.99
CA ASN A 60 1.64 3.74 -1.00
C ASN A 60 2.07 2.60 -1.94
N PHE A 61 2.67 2.94 -3.08
CA PHE A 61 3.18 1.94 -4.01
C PHE A 61 4.62 1.54 -3.64
N ILE A 62 4.85 0.24 -3.49
CA ILE A 62 6.17 -0.34 -3.23
C ILE A 62 6.55 -1.14 -4.48
N VAL A 63 7.40 -0.55 -5.32
CA VAL A 63 7.83 -1.16 -6.58
C VAL A 63 9.14 -1.92 -6.39
N LEU A 64 9.16 -3.19 -6.76
CA LEU A 64 10.34 -4.06 -6.74
C LEU A 64 10.65 -4.56 -8.16
N ASP A 65 11.94 -4.59 -8.51
CA ASP A 65 12.41 -5.13 -9.78
C ASP A 65 12.73 -6.62 -9.64
N ASP A 66 12.15 -7.45 -10.51
CA ASP A 66 12.43 -8.90 -10.58
C ASP A 66 13.47 -9.27 -11.65
N LYS A 67 13.97 -8.30 -12.42
CA LYS A 67 15.02 -8.50 -13.43
C LYS A 67 14.69 -9.52 -14.51
N SER A 68 13.41 -9.77 -14.78
CA SER A 68 12.94 -10.86 -15.65
C SER A 68 13.32 -12.26 -15.16
N ASP A 69 13.62 -12.42 -13.86
CA ASP A 69 13.96 -13.71 -13.24
C ASP A 69 12.85 -14.16 -12.29
N THR A 70 12.33 -15.37 -12.53
CA THR A 70 11.22 -15.93 -11.74
C THR A 70 11.57 -16.18 -10.26
N THR A 71 12.84 -16.39 -9.93
CA THR A 71 13.33 -16.58 -8.55
C THR A 71 13.29 -15.26 -7.78
N GLU A 72 13.74 -14.17 -8.41
CA GLU A 72 13.66 -12.83 -7.82
C GLU A 72 12.20 -12.37 -7.71
N ALA A 73 11.33 -12.68 -8.67
CA ALA A 73 9.89 -12.42 -8.55
C ALA A 73 9.28 -13.08 -7.30
N VAL A 74 9.56 -14.37 -7.07
CA VAL A 74 9.07 -15.10 -5.87
C VAL A 74 9.63 -14.49 -4.58
N LYS A 75 10.91 -14.08 -4.57
CA LYS A 75 11.54 -13.42 -3.42
C LYS A 75 10.92 -12.05 -3.13
N ASN A 76 10.63 -11.27 -4.17
CA ASN A 76 9.93 -9.99 -4.06
C ASN A 76 8.52 -10.19 -3.49
N THR A 77 7.76 -11.15 -4.00
CA THR A 77 6.42 -11.46 -3.47
C THR A 77 6.47 -11.87 -2.00
N ARG A 78 7.42 -12.71 -1.60
CA ARG A 78 7.59 -13.07 -0.18
C ARG A 78 7.90 -11.86 0.68
N LYS A 79 8.78 -10.97 0.22
CA LYS A 79 9.11 -9.72 0.92
C LYS A 79 7.88 -8.83 1.12
N LEU A 80 7.06 -8.69 0.07
CA LEU A 80 5.83 -7.89 0.09
C LEU A 80 4.73 -8.48 0.99
N ILE A 81 4.71 -9.80 1.20
CA ILE A 81 3.76 -10.48 2.09
C ILE A 81 4.23 -10.40 3.55
N SER A 82 5.54 -10.42 3.80
CA SER A 82 6.10 -10.41 5.15
C SER A 82 6.16 -9.02 5.80
N GLU A 83 6.04 -7.95 5.01
CA GLU A 83 5.87 -6.58 5.52
C GLU A 83 4.39 -6.22 5.71
#